data_AF-A0A7V0Z8Y5-F1
#
_entry.id   AF-A0A7V0Z8Y5-F1
#
_cell.length_a   1.000
_cell.length_b   1.000
_cell.length_c   1.000
_cell.angle_alpha   90.00
_cell.angle_beta   90.00
_cell.angle_gamma   90.00
#
_symmetry.space_group_name_H-M   'P 1'
#
loop_
_entity.id
_entity.type
_entity.pdbx_description
1 polymer ?
#
loop_
_entity_poly.entity_id
_entity_poly.type
_entity_poly.pdbx_seq_one_letter_code
_entity_poly.pdbx_strand_id
1 'polypeptide(L)'
;MANIYLQRRYLVSFASRRVPHIFTDVLVIGGGAAGLRAAIEAAQFGQVILLVKDKLSDSNTYYAQGGLAVVVDPADSLDDHVTDTLTVGAGLNDEEVVRHCLSAAPQQVRELREWGMEFDMDGPDLDLAREGGHNTARVVHAAGDATGRVLSETLQARAQATENLKIFDECFTLDLVTDPPPGGVGSVCVGALTNHPRFGMQIIRAKQTILATGGAGMLWRETSNPPGATADGLAMAFRAGVVLADLEMMQFHPTTLYIAGSTRSLVSEAVRGEGAYLLDRDGQRFMSEYHEMAELAPRDVVSQAILDRMGKTDSNKVFLDVRHLGGEFFARRFPYIDQQCRAFDIDPARDLIPVHPAAHYMIGGANVDIDGCTSLPGLLGCGEVACTGLH
;
A
#
# COMPACT_ATOMS: atom_id res chain seq x y z
N MET A 1 -18.89 -21.74 -23.73
CA MET A 1 -17.68 -22.50 -23.37
C MET A 1 -17.25 -22.03 -22.00
N ALA A 2 -16.99 -22.93 -21.06
CA ALA A 2 -16.44 -22.52 -19.77
C ALA A 2 -15.07 -21.87 -20.00
N ASN A 3 -14.88 -20.67 -19.46
CA ASN A 3 -13.66 -19.91 -19.64
C ASN A 3 -12.50 -20.64 -18.93
N ILE A 4 -11.43 -20.98 -19.66
CA ILE A 4 -10.27 -21.70 -19.11
C ILE A 4 -9.65 -20.98 -17.91
N TYR A 5 -9.73 -19.64 -17.85
CA TYR A 5 -9.26 -18.84 -16.72
C TYR A 5 -10.08 -19.07 -15.45
N LEU A 6 -11.36 -19.47 -15.57
CA LEU A 6 -12.24 -19.77 -14.45
C LEU A 6 -12.14 -21.24 -13.99
N GLN A 7 -11.51 -22.12 -14.78
CA GLN A 7 -11.36 -23.54 -14.44
C GLN A 7 -9.95 -23.92 -13.98
N ARG A 8 -8.97 -23.06 -14.23
CA ARG A 8 -7.56 -23.35 -13.99
C ARG A 8 -7.19 -23.09 -12.52
N ARG A 9 -7.06 -24.17 -11.74
CA ARG A 9 -6.60 -24.15 -10.34
C ARG A 9 -5.13 -23.75 -10.18
N TYR A 10 -4.27 -24.15 -11.12
CA TYR A 10 -2.83 -23.87 -11.08
C TYR A 10 -2.33 -23.28 -12.40
N LEU A 11 -1.53 -22.22 -12.32
CA LEU A 11 -0.89 -21.51 -13.43
C LEU A 11 0.09 -22.39 -14.20
N VAL A 12 0.66 -23.40 -13.56
CA VAL A 12 1.54 -24.38 -14.21
C VAL A 12 1.20 -25.81 -13.78
N SER A 13 1.52 -26.78 -14.63
CA SER A 13 1.45 -28.20 -14.25
C SER A 13 2.70 -28.59 -13.47
N PHE A 14 2.52 -29.26 -12.35
CA PHE A 14 3.62 -29.79 -11.54
C PHE A 14 3.25 -31.15 -10.96
N ALA A 15 4.26 -31.98 -10.71
CA ALA A 15 4.10 -33.22 -9.96
C ALA A 15 4.77 -33.05 -8.61
N SER A 16 3.98 -33.01 -7.53
CA SER A 16 4.48 -32.71 -6.17
C SER A 16 5.63 -33.62 -5.74
N ARG A 17 5.68 -34.87 -6.21
CA ARG A 17 6.78 -35.83 -5.92
C ARG A 17 8.09 -35.55 -6.67
N ARG A 18 8.08 -34.66 -7.66
CA ARG A 18 9.23 -34.33 -8.53
C ARG A 18 9.80 -32.94 -8.26
N VAL A 19 9.22 -32.19 -7.33
CA VAL A 19 9.69 -30.87 -6.91
C VAL A 19 10.24 -30.97 -5.48
N PRO A 20 11.33 -30.25 -5.14
CA PRO A 20 11.83 -30.19 -3.77
C PRO A 20 10.79 -29.61 -2.80
N HIS A 21 10.79 -30.09 -1.56
CA HIS A 21 9.94 -29.58 -0.48
C HIS A 21 10.78 -28.90 0.58
N ILE A 22 10.33 -27.74 1.02
CA ILE A 22 10.86 -27.00 2.17
C ILE A 22 9.72 -26.91 3.19
N PHE A 23 10.02 -27.02 4.48
CA PHE A 23 9.03 -27.01 5.55
C PHE A 23 9.27 -25.85 6.50
N THR A 24 8.19 -25.20 6.92
CA THR A 24 8.19 -24.10 7.90
C THR A 24 6.90 -24.14 8.71
N ASP A 25 6.83 -23.44 9.84
CA ASP A 25 5.57 -23.34 10.58
C ASP A 25 4.65 -22.32 9.91
N VAL A 26 5.19 -21.14 9.60
CA VAL A 26 4.46 -20.07 8.91
C VAL A 26 5.18 -19.66 7.62
N LEU A 27 4.43 -19.56 6.53
CA LEU A 27 4.88 -18.99 5.27
C LEU A 27 4.25 -17.62 5.08
N VAL A 28 5.04 -16.57 4.95
CA VAL A 28 4.56 -15.22 4.61
C VAL A 28 4.94 -14.91 3.18
N ILE A 29 4.01 -14.39 2.38
CA ILE A 29 4.24 -14.11 0.97
C ILE A 29 4.05 -12.61 0.70
N GLY A 30 5.18 -11.91 0.49
CA GLY A 30 5.25 -10.48 0.22
C GLY A 30 6.05 -9.74 1.30
N GLY A 31 7.08 -8.98 0.89
CA GLY A 31 8.04 -8.32 1.77
C GLY A 31 7.75 -6.85 2.09
N GLY A 32 6.51 -6.39 1.92
CA GLY A 32 6.11 -5.03 2.35
C GLY A 32 5.91 -4.93 3.86
N ALA A 33 5.41 -3.77 4.33
CA ALA A 33 5.18 -3.52 5.76
C ALA A 33 4.34 -4.62 6.44
N ALA A 34 3.23 -5.01 5.81
CA ALA A 34 2.32 -6.03 6.35
C ALA A 34 3.02 -7.40 6.51
N GLY A 35 3.73 -7.85 5.47
CA GLY A 35 4.41 -9.14 5.50
C GLY A 35 5.60 -9.17 6.45
N LEU A 36 6.42 -8.11 6.49
CA LEU A 36 7.51 -8.00 7.45
C LEU A 36 6.99 -7.98 8.89
N ARG A 37 5.97 -7.16 9.18
CA ARG A 37 5.35 -7.08 10.52
C ARG A 37 4.78 -8.43 10.95
N ALA A 38 4.04 -9.10 10.07
CA ALA A 38 3.45 -10.42 10.33
C ALA A 38 4.53 -11.50 10.53
N ALA A 39 5.59 -11.48 9.73
CA ALA A 39 6.70 -12.42 9.85
C ALA A 39 7.46 -12.27 11.17
N ILE A 40 7.69 -11.03 11.63
CA ILE A 40 8.33 -10.73 12.91
C ILE A 40 7.49 -11.27 14.08
N GLU A 41 6.16 -11.09 14.08
CA GLU A 41 5.29 -11.68 15.12
C GLU A 41 5.28 -13.20 15.05
N ALA A 42 5.06 -13.77 13.87
CA ALA A 42 4.97 -15.21 13.70
C ALA A 42 6.25 -15.93 14.16
N ALA A 43 7.41 -15.29 14.03
CA ALA A 43 8.71 -15.83 14.45
C ALA A 43 8.86 -16.03 15.96
N GLN A 44 7.98 -15.42 16.77
CA GLN A 44 7.88 -15.67 18.20
C GLN A 44 7.25 -17.04 18.51
N PHE A 45 6.49 -17.60 17.57
CA PHE A 45 5.70 -18.83 17.75
C PHE A 45 6.20 -20.02 16.94
N GLY A 46 7.14 -19.83 16.01
CA GLY A 46 7.67 -20.91 15.19
C GLY A 46 8.65 -20.45 14.12
N GLN A 47 9.07 -21.39 13.27
CA GLN A 47 9.92 -21.09 12.10
C GLN A 47 9.09 -20.38 11.02
N VAL A 48 9.64 -19.30 10.48
CA VAL A 48 9.00 -18.49 9.45
C VAL A 48 9.87 -18.42 8.21
N ILE A 49 9.23 -18.56 7.05
CA ILE A 49 9.82 -18.19 5.76
C ILE A 49 9.03 -17.02 5.20
N LEU A 50 9.71 -15.92 4.92
CA LEU A 50 9.18 -14.77 4.19
C LEU A 50 9.65 -14.85 2.73
N LEU A 51 8.71 -14.95 1.80
CA LEU A 51 8.99 -14.91 0.37
C LEU A 51 8.83 -13.49 -0.18
N VAL A 52 9.77 -13.07 -1.00
CA VAL A 52 9.68 -11.85 -1.79
C VAL A 52 10.01 -12.19 -3.23
N LYS A 53 9.17 -11.72 -4.16
CA LYS A 53 9.32 -12.08 -5.58
C LYS A 53 10.52 -11.42 -6.24
N ASP A 54 10.89 -10.24 -5.78
CA ASP A 54 12.02 -9.43 -6.22
C ASP A 54 12.94 -9.17 -5.01
N LYS A 55 13.66 -8.05 -5.00
CA LYS A 55 14.48 -7.62 -3.87
C LYS A 55 13.60 -7.17 -2.71
N LEU A 56 14.05 -7.42 -1.48
CA LEU A 56 13.34 -7.01 -0.26
C LEU A 56 13.06 -5.50 -0.19
N SER A 57 13.94 -4.68 -0.77
CA SER A 57 13.78 -3.22 -0.81
C SER A 57 12.80 -2.73 -1.89
N ASP A 58 12.29 -3.60 -2.77
CA ASP A 58 11.38 -3.22 -3.85
C ASP A 58 9.92 -3.55 -3.49
N SER A 59 9.23 -2.59 -2.88
CA SER A 59 7.83 -2.72 -2.47
C SER A 59 7.10 -1.38 -2.49
N ASN A 60 5.77 -1.41 -2.63
CA ASN A 60 4.91 -0.21 -2.47
C ASN A 60 5.22 0.55 -1.17
N THR A 61 5.46 -0.19 -0.08
CA THR A 61 5.83 0.38 1.22
C THR A 61 7.04 1.29 1.12
N TYR A 62 8.10 0.91 0.41
CA TYR A 62 9.33 1.69 0.32
C TYR A 62 9.10 3.08 -0.31
N TYR A 63 8.16 3.18 -1.25
CA TYR A 63 7.87 4.40 -1.99
C TYR A 63 6.76 5.28 -1.35
N ALA A 64 6.22 4.88 -0.19
CA ALA A 64 5.23 5.69 0.51
C ALA A 64 5.85 7.00 1.03
N GLN A 65 5.18 8.13 0.79
CA GLN A 65 5.71 9.47 1.08
C GLN A 65 5.09 10.07 2.34
N GLY A 66 3.77 10.31 2.29
CA GLY A 66 2.98 11.06 3.28
C GLY A 66 3.29 10.69 4.72
N GLY A 67 2.66 9.64 5.23
CA GLY A 67 2.97 9.13 6.57
C GLY A 67 2.00 8.09 7.08
N LEU A 68 1.93 7.96 8.39
CA LEU A 68 1.01 7.05 9.09
C LEU A 68 0.01 7.89 9.90
N ALA A 69 -1.29 7.73 9.63
CA ALA A 69 -2.33 8.42 10.39
C ALA A 69 -2.49 7.77 11.78
N VAL A 70 -2.27 8.55 12.84
CA VAL A 70 -2.28 8.07 14.23
C VAL A 70 -2.70 9.17 15.19
N VAL A 71 -3.58 8.84 16.14
CA VAL A 71 -3.97 9.78 17.20
C VAL A 71 -2.90 9.77 18.29
N VAL A 72 -2.01 10.77 18.26
CA VAL A 72 -0.94 10.99 19.25
C VAL A 72 -1.00 12.35 19.92
N ASP A 73 -1.66 13.32 19.30
CA ASP A 73 -1.90 14.65 19.88
C ASP A 73 -3.01 14.57 20.94
N PRO A 74 -2.79 15.07 22.18
CA PRO A 74 -3.84 15.15 23.20
C PRO A 74 -5.07 15.97 22.81
N ALA A 75 -4.97 16.85 21.81
CA ALA A 75 -6.08 17.63 21.27
C ALA A 75 -6.90 16.88 20.21
N ASP A 76 -6.41 15.73 19.74
CA ASP A 76 -7.09 14.85 18.79
C ASP A 76 -7.75 13.66 19.53
N SER A 77 -8.67 12.97 18.86
CA SER A 77 -9.38 11.84 19.45
C SER A 77 -9.56 10.67 18.46
N LEU A 78 -9.68 9.47 19.02
CA LEU A 78 -10.01 8.27 18.26
C LEU A 78 -11.36 8.42 17.55
N ASP A 79 -12.36 9.00 18.21
CA ASP A 79 -13.69 9.16 17.64
C ASP A 79 -13.69 10.14 16.46
N ASP A 80 -12.88 11.19 16.51
CA ASP A 80 -12.69 12.09 15.36
C ASP A 80 -12.01 11.36 14.20
N HIS A 81 -11.00 10.52 14.46
CA HIS A 81 -10.35 9.73 13.42
C HIS A 81 -11.31 8.70 12.78
N VAL A 82 -12.11 8.03 13.60
CA VAL A 82 -13.15 7.09 13.13
C VAL A 82 -14.15 7.85 12.26
N THR A 83 -14.60 9.03 12.71
CA THR A 83 -15.55 9.87 11.94
C THR A 83 -14.97 10.30 10.60
N ASP A 84 -13.73 10.77 10.56
CA ASP A 84 -13.03 11.14 9.32
C ASP A 84 -12.99 9.93 8.36
N THR A 85 -12.63 8.75 8.87
CA THR A 85 -12.50 7.51 8.08
C THR A 85 -13.83 7.06 7.49
N LEU A 86 -14.88 6.98 8.33
CA LEU A 86 -16.22 6.58 7.90
C LEU A 86 -16.83 7.56 6.89
N THR A 87 -16.51 8.85 7.03
CA THR A 87 -16.98 9.89 6.12
C THR A 87 -16.42 9.68 4.71
N VAL A 88 -15.11 9.37 4.60
CA VAL A 88 -14.46 9.18 3.29
C VAL A 88 -14.69 7.81 2.66
N GLY A 89 -14.98 6.77 3.44
CA GLY A 89 -15.31 5.45 2.89
C GLY A 89 -16.75 5.30 2.40
N ALA A 90 -17.49 6.42 2.26
CA ALA A 90 -18.78 6.49 1.56
C ALA A 90 -19.85 5.48 2.04
N GLY A 91 -19.81 5.10 3.32
CA GLY A 91 -20.74 4.15 3.93
C GLY A 91 -20.45 2.68 3.62
N LEU A 92 -19.27 2.36 3.08
CA LEU A 92 -18.84 0.99 2.78
C LEU A 92 -17.91 0.40 3.85
N ASN A 93 -17.36 1.22 4.74
CA ASN A 93 -16.52 0.73 5.82
C ASN A 93 -17.30 -0.11 6.84
N ASP A 94 -16.58 -1.03 7.47
CA ASP A 94 -16.97 -1.68 8.70
C ASP A 94 -16.44 -0.87 9.90
N GLU A 95 -17.34 -0.25 10.67
CA GLU A 95 -16.97 0.58 11.82
C GLU A 95 -16.19 -0.20 12.91
N GLU A 96 -16.50 -1.48 13.12
CA GLU A 96 -15.80 -2.30 14.12
C GLU A 96 -14.33 -2.46 13.72
N VAL A 97 -14.09 -2.76 12.44
CA VAL A 97 -12.73 -2.88 11.88
C VAL A 97 -12.00 -1.54 11.92
N VAL A 98 -12.65 -0.45 11.52
CA VAL A 98 -12.09 0.91 11.58
C VAL A 98 -11.64 1.23 13.00
N ARG A 99 -12.51 1.07 13.99
CA ARG A 99 -12.21 1.36 15.39
C ARG A 99 -11.11 0.47 15.94
N HIS A 100 -11.13 -0.82 15.61
CA HIS A 100 -10.08 -1.77 16.00
C HIS A 100 -8.71 -1.32 15.50
N CYS A 101 -8.57 -1.09 14.18
CA CYS A 101 -7.31 -0.67 13.57
C CYS A 101 -6.81 0.66 14.12
N LEU A 102 -7.68 1.67 14.20
CA LEU A 102 -7.29 3.02 14.63
C LEU A 102 -6.91 3.07 16.12
N SER A 103 -7.58 2.29 16.97
CA SER A 103 -7.24 2.21 18.40
C SER A 103 -5.88 1.54 18.66
N ALA A 104 -5.43 0.65 17.78
CA ALA A 104 -4.14 -0.03 17.89
C ALA A 104 -2.96 0.82 17.38
N ALA A 105 -3.20 1.79 16.50
CA ALA A 105 -2.17 2.56 15.82
C ALA A 105 -1.14 3.26 16.75
N PRO A 106 -1.54 3.90 17.89
CA PRO A 106 -0.57 4.55 18.78
C PRO A 106 0.46 3.59 19.36
N GLN A 107 0.06 2.35 19.66
CA GLN A 107 0.99 1.34 20.16
C GLN A 107 1.96 0.89 19.06
N GLN A 108 1.50 0.75 17.82
CA GLN A 108 2.35 0.38 16.69
C GLN A 108 3.42 1.45 16.42
N VAL A 109 3.07 2.74 16.50
CA VAL A 109 4.04 3.83 16.35
C VAL A 109 5.07 3.84 17.48
N ARG A 110 4.67 3.57 18.73
CA ARG A 110 5.63 3.40 19.84
C ARG A 110 6.60 2.25 19.59
N GLU A 111 6.09 1.10 19.16
CA GLU A 111 6.92 -0.07 18.87
C GLU A 111 7.90 0.19 17.71
N LEU A 112 7.47 0.89 16.66
CA LEU A 112 8.36 1.28 15.57
C LEU A 112 9.50 2.18 16.07
N ARG A 113 9.23 3.11 16.99
CA ARG A 113 10.28 3.93 17.63
C ARG A 113 11.23 3.08 18.47
N GLU A 114 10.71 2.11 19.21
CA GLU A 114 11.53 1.15 19.98
C GLU A 114 12.43 0.29 19.07
N TRP A 115 11.98 0.02 17.84
CA TRP A 115 12.79 -0.65 16.81
C TRP A 115 13.76 0.28 16.07
N GLY A 116 13.77 1.57 16.40
CA GLY A 116 14.70 2.55 15.84
C GLY A 116 14.17 3.38 14.68
N MET A 117 12.85 3.37 14.43
CA MET A 117 12.26 4.31 13.47
C MET A 117 12.31 5.73 14.03
N GLU A 118 13.05 6.61 13.35
CA GLU A 118 13.13 8.03 13.65
C GLU A 118 12.05 8.78 12.87
N PHE A 119 11.07 9.33 13.59
CA PHE A 119 10.05 10.23 13.04
C PHE A 119 10.55 11.68 13.10
N ASP A 120 10.04 12.52 12.21
CA ASP A 120 10.31 13.95 12.24
C ASP A 120 9.65 14.59 13.47
N MET A 121 10.33 15.58 14.05
CA MET A 121 9.95 16.20 15.33
C MET A 121 9.81 17.71 15.16
N ASP A 122 8.81 18.31 15.80
CA ASP A 122 8.70 19.74 16.04
C ASP A 122 8.98 20.03 17.52
N GLY A 123 10.24 20.38 17.81
CA GLY A 123 10.71 20.52 19.19
C GLY A 123 10.68 19.17 19.94
N PRO A 124 9.95 19.06 21.07
CA PRO A 124 9.82 17.79 21.80
C PRO A 124 8.73 16.87 21.23
N ASP A 125 7.86 17.39 20.36
CA ASP A 125 6.65 16.73 19.88
C ASP A 125 6.86 16.20 18.45
N LEU A 126 6.01 15.27 18.01
CA LEU A 126 6.06 14.76 16.63
C LEU A 126 5.60 15.84 15.66
N ASP A 127 6.29 15.99 14.53
CA ASP A 127 5.80 16.82 13.43
C ASP A 127 4.62 16.09 12.76
N LEU A 128 3.46 16.75 12.71
CA LEU A 128 2.21 16.16 12.24
C LEU A 128 1.74 16.84 10.96
N ALA A 129 1.56 16.06 9.91
CA ALA A 129 0.94 16.51 8.67
C ALA A 129 -0.59 16.32 8.70
N ARG A 130 -1.28 17.04 7.82
CA ARG A 130 -2.69 16.83 7.49
C ARG A 130 -2.82 16.45 6.02
N GLU A 131 -3.52 15.35 5.76
CA GLU A 131 -3.87 14.90 4.42
C GLU A 131 -5.39 15.08 4.18
N GLY A 132 -5.84 14.83 2.95
CA GLY A 132 -7.23 14.98 2.54
C GLY A 132 -8.16 14.05 3.32
N GLY A 133 -9.38 14.51 3.57
CA GLY A 133 -10.35 13.77 4.39
C GLY A 133 -10.14 13.86 5.90
N HIS A 134 -8.97 14.29 6.38
CA HIS A 134 -8.75 14.52 7.81
C HIS A 134 -9.10 15.94 8.24
N ASN A 135 -9.81 16.07 9.36
CA ASN A 135 -10.10 17.37 9.97
C ASN A 135 -8.93 17.91 10.83
N THR A 136 -8.11 17.01 11.37
CA THR A 136 -6.98 17.30 12.27
C THR A 136 -5.65 16.81 11.68
N ALA A 137 -4.54 17.49 12.00
CA ALA A 137 -3.19 17.00 11.67
C ALA A 137 -2.85 15.80 12.57
N ARG A 138 -2.69 14.62 11.96
CA ARG A 138 -2.48 13.35 12.68
C ARG A 138 -1.55 12.39 11.94
N VAL A 139 -0.92 12.84 10.87
CA VAL A 139 -0.09 11.99 10.01
C VAL A 139 1.36 12.17 10.46
N VAL A 140 1.91 11.16 11.15
CA VAL A 140 3.33 11.13 11.50
C VAL A 140 4.17 10.75 10.28
N HIS A 141 5.29 11.42 10.08
CA HIS A 141 6.17 11.20 8.93
C HIS A 141 7.64 11.13 9.35
N ALA A 142 8.48 10.72 8.42
CA ALA A 142 9.92 10.58 8.64
C ALA A 142 10.72 10.99 7.40
N ALA A 143 11.86 11.64 7.65
CA ALA A 143 12.78 12.10 6.62
C ALA A 143 12.10 13.01 5.58
N GLY A 144 11.23 13.90 6.03
CA GLY A 144 10.42 14.80 5.20
C GLY A 144 9.26 14.06 4.54
N ASP A 145 9.49 13.54 3.35
CA ASP A 145 8.49 12.91 2.47
C ASP A 145 8.89 11.49 2.04
N ALA A 146 9.64 10.79 2.90
CA ALA A 146 10.17 9.45 2.64
C ALA A 146 9.82 8.44 3.75
N THR A 147 8.65 8.61 4.39
CA THR A 147 8.23 7.79 5.55
C THR A 147 8.26 6.29 5.25
N GLY A 148 7.83 5.90 4.06
CA GLY A 148 7.82 4.52 3.60
C GLY A 148 9.19 3.86 3.53
N ARG A 149 10.20 4.63 3.10
CA ARG A 149 11.59 4.17 3.07
C ARG A 149 12.09 3.87 4.48
N VAL A 150 11.91 4.81 5.41
CA VAL A 150 12.33 4.65 6.81
C VAL A 150 11.61 3.48 7.48
N LEU A 151 10.29 3.36 7.28
CA LEU A 151 9.50 2.24 7.78
C LEU A 151 10.02 0.90 7.23
N SER A 152 10.25 0.83 5.91
CA SER A 152 10.74 -0.37 5.25
C SER A 152 12.11 -0.78 5.78
N GLU A 153 13.05 0.17 5.87
CA GLU A 153 14.41 -0.07 6.39
C GLU A 153 14.39 -0.57 7.84
N THR A 154 13.58 0.04 8.71
CA THR A 154 13.42 -0.41 10.11
C THR A 154 12.86 -1.83 10.20
N LEU A 155 11.78 -2.12 9.46
CA LEU A 155 11.17 -3.46 9.46
C LEU A 155 12.10 -4.52 8.88
N GLN A 156 12.85 -4.19 7.82
CA GLN A 156 13.84 -5.09 7.23
C GLN A 156 14.96 -5.39 8.22
N ALA A 157 15.52 -4.38 8.89
CA ALA A 157 16.55 -4.56 9.90
C ALA A 157 16.06 -5.45 11.05
N ARG A 158 14.84 -5.22 11.54
CA ARG A 158 14.22 -6.04 12.58
C ARG A 158 14.01 -7.48 12.12
N ALA A 159 13.51 -7.69 10.91
CA ALA A 159 13.28 -9.01 10.35
C ALA A 159 14.61 -9.78 10.17
N GLN A 160 15.66 -9.12 9.67
CA GLN A 160 16.98 -9.73 9.50
C GLN A 160 17.64 -10.11 10.83
N ALA A 161 17.36 -9.37 11.90
CA ALA A 161 17.83 -9.68 13.25
C ALA A 161 17.01 -10.77 13.97
N THR A 162 15.94 -11.28 13.36
CA THR A 162 15.03 -12.25 13.97
C THR A 162 15.44 -13.69 13.64
N GLU A 163 15.94 -14.45 14.63
CA GLU A 163 16.56 -15.78 14.42
C GLU A 163 15.66 -16.81 13.73
N ASN A 164 14.37 -16.85 14.08
CA ASN A 164 13.41 -17.82 13.53
C ASN A 164 12.81 -17.39 12.18
N LEU A 165 13.26 -16.27 11.62
CA LEU A 165 12.75 -15.72 10.36
C LEU A 165 13.81 -15.85 9.27
N LYS A 166 13.47 -16.60 8.20
CA LYS A 166 14.28 -16.69 6.99
C LYS A 166 13.63 -15.92 5.86
N ILE A 167 14.40 -15.03 5.24
CA ILE A 167 13.95 -14.26 4.08
C ILE A 167 14.47 -14.95 2.82
N PHE A 168 13.57 -15.25 1.89
CA PHE A 168 13.86 -15.73 0.55
C PHE A 168 13.39 -14.68 -0.46
N ASP A 169 14.33 -13.86 -0.91
CA ASP A 169 14.15 -12.90 -1.98
C ASP A 169 14.28 -13.55 -3.36
N GLU A 170 13.94 -12.79 -4.40
CA GLU A 170 13.96 -13.22 -5.81
C GLU A 170 13.22 -14.56 -6.03
N CYS A 171 12.18 -14.84 -5.26
CA CYS A 171 11.46 -16.11 -5.25
C CYS A 171 9.99 -15.87 -5.58
N PHE A 172 9.62 -16.12 -6.83
CA PHE A 172 8.26 -15.86 -7.31
C PHE A 172 7.30 -16.95 -6.83
N THR A 173 6.19 -16.56 -6.22
CA THR A 173 5.11 -17.50 -5.86
C THR A 173 4.16 -17.70 -7.03
N LEU A 174 4.06 -18.93 -7.52
CA LEU A 174 3.21 -19.30 -8.65
C LEU A 174 1.76 -19.50 -8.22
N ASP A 175 1.54 -20.31 -7.19
CA ASP A 175 0.21 -20.64 -6.66
C ASP A 175 0.26 -21.12 -5.21
N LEU A 176 -0.85 -20.93 -4.50
CA LEU A 176 -1.10 -21.58 -3.22
C LEU A 176 -1.31 -23.09 -3.43
N VAL A 177 -0.67 -23.90 -2.58
CA VAL A 177 -0.84 -25.36 -2.55
C VAL A 177 -1.92 -25.69 -1.54
N THR A 178 -2.86 -26.56 -1.93
CA THR A 178 -3.99 -26.97 -1.11
C THR A 178 -4.08 -28.48 -1.04
N ASP A 179 -4.34 -29.01 0.14
CA ASP A 179 -4.67 -30.42 0.37
C ASP A 179 -6.13 -30.54 0.84
N PRO A 180 -6.78 -31.70 0.70
CA PRO A 180 -8.05 -31.95 1.39
C PRO A 180 -7.84 -31.88 2.91
N PRO A 181 -8.81 -31.35 3.68
CA PRO A 181 -8.70 -31.34 5.13
C PRO A 181 -8.72 -32.77 5.70
N PRO A 182 -8.09 -33.04 6.86
CA PRO A 182 -8.13 -34.35 7.50
C PRO A 182 -9.57 -34.86 7.66
N GLY A 183 -9.89 -35.98 7.00
CA GLY A 183 -11.21 -36.63 7.11
C GLY A 183 -12.38 -35.91 6.43
N GLY A 184 -12.12 -34.91 5.57
CA GLY A 184 -13.18 -34.04 5.07
C GLY A 184 -13.20 -33.79 3.56
N VAL A 185 -14.20 -32.99 3.16
CA VAL A 185 -14.40 -32.44 1.82
C VAL A 185 -14.01 -30.97 1.85
N GLY A 186 -13.33 -30.47 0.82
CA GLY A 186 -12.88 -29.09 0.73
C GLY A 186 -11.39 -28.98 0.48
N SER A 187 -10.80 -27.84 0.81
CA SER A 187 -9.37 -27.56 0.64
C SER A 187 -8.86 -26.72 1.80
N VAL A 188 -7.65 -27.03 2.26
CA VAL A 188 -6.89 -26.24 3.24
C VAL A 188 -5.59 -25.82 2.58
N CYS A 189 -5.20 -24.56 2.73
CA CYS A 189 -3.89 -24.07 2.30
C CYS A 189 -2.81 -24.74 3.15
N VAL A 190 -1.80 -25.29 2.48
CA VAL A 190 -0.68 -26.00 3.11
C VAL A 190 0.67 -25.46 2.64
N GLY A 191 0.68 -24.21 2.16
CA GLY A 191 1.86 -23.51 1.66
C GLY A 191 1.72 -23.09 0.19
N ALA A 192 2.85 -23.01 -0.53
CA ALA A 192 2.87 -22.48 -1.88
C ALA A 192 3.87 -23.17 -2.80
N LEU A 193 3.56 -23.15 -4.10
CA LEU A 193 4.45 -23.50 -5.20
C LEU A 193 5.19 -22.23 -5.61
N THR A 194 6.52 -22.29 -5.60
CA THR A 194 7.39 -21.16 -5.91
C THR A 194 8.35 -21.50 -7.03
N ASN A 195 8.96 -20.49 -7.61
CA ASN A 195 10.04 -20.62 -8.56
C ASN A 195 11.17 -19.63 -8.23
N HIS A 196 12.34 -20.17 -7.91
CA HIS A 196 13.53 -19.41 -7.63
C HIS A 196 14.49 -19.49 -8.84
N PRO A 197 15.06 -18.38 -9.33
CA PRO A 197 15.93 -18.35 -10.52
C PRO A 197 17.09 -19.37 -10.47
N ARG A 198 17.73 -19.50 -9.30
CA ARG A 198 18.83 -20.47 -9.08
C ARG A 198 18.40 -21.92 -8.88
N PHE A 199 17.27 -22.17 -8.23
CA PHE A 199 16.93 -23.50 -7.72
C PHE A 199 15.70 -24.12 -8.42
N GLY A 200 15.07 -23.37 -9.33
CA GLY A 200 13.87 -23.77 -10.04
C GLY A 200 12.63 -23.83 -9.16
N MET A 201 11.69 -24.67 -9.58
CA MET A 201 10.39 -24.84 -8.95
C MET A 201 10.49 -25.64 -7.65
N GLN A 202 9.84 -25.15 -6.58
CA GLN A 202 9.85 -25.74 -5.24
C GLN A 202 8.45 -25.67 -4.61
N ILE A 203 8.18 -26.52 -3.63
CA ILE A 203 7.02 -26.39 -2.75
C ILE A 203 7.52 -26.01 -1.36
N ILE A 204 7.04 -24.89 -0.84
CA ILE A 204 7.19 -24.57 0.59
C ILE A 204 5.90 -25.01 1.28
N ARG A 205 6.01 -25.99 2.16
CA ARG A 205 4.93 -26.50 3.01
C ARG A 205 4.89 -25.70 4.32
N ALA A 206 3.71 -25.27 4.72
CA ALA A 206 3.51 -24.54 5.97
C ALA A 206 2.23 -24.97 6.69
N LYS A 207 2.21 -24.82 8.02
CA LYS A 207 1.00 -25.03 8.83
C LYS A 207 0.03 -23.86 8.66
N GLN A 208 0.55 -22.66 8.48
CA GLN A 208 -0.19 -21.45 8.16
C GLN A 208 0.50 -20.66 7.05
N THR A 209 -0.29 -20.03 6.19
CA THR A 209 0.22 -19.14 5.13
C THR A 209 -0.41 -17.76 5.27
N ILE A 210 0.39 -16.69 5.16
CA ILE A 210 -0.07 -15.30 5.22
C ILE A 210 0.21 -14.64 3.87
N LEU A 211 -0.83 -14.10 3.25
CA LEU A 211 -0.77 -13.36 2.00
C LEU A 211 -0.59 -11.85 2.30
N ALA A 212 0.50 -11.26 1.79
CA ALA A 212 0.85 -9.86 2.00
C ALA A 212 1.53 -9.23 0.76
N THR A 213 1.04 -9.59 -0.43
CA THR A 213 1.72 -9.32 -1.72
C THR A 213 1.58 -7.91 -2.26
N GLY A 214 0.87 -7.02 -1.57
CA GLY A 214 0.48 -5.71 -2.10
C GLY A 214 -0.67 -5.80 -3.12
N GLY A 215 -0.97 -4.67 -3.76
CA GLY A 215 -2.10 -4.54 -4.66
C GLY A 215 -1.83 -4.79 -6.15
N ALA A 216 -2.54 -4.03 -6.98
CA ALA A 216 -2.77 -4.32 -8.40
C ALA A 216 -2.56 -3.11 -9.32
N GLY A 217 -1.80 -2.09 -8.90
CA GLY A 217 -1.62 -0.84 -9.64
C GLY A 217 -1.17 -1.02 -11.10
N MET A 218 -0.35 -2.05 -11.37
CA MET A 218 0.19 -2.32 -12.71
C MET A 218 -0.82 -2.89 -13.71
N LEU A 219 -2.09 -3.08 -13.33
CA LEU A 219 -3.16 -3.35 -14.30
C LEU A 219 -3.57 -2.08 -15.08
N TRP A 220 -3.18 -0.90 -14.60
CA TRP A 220 -3.45 0.39 -15.23
C TRP A 220 -2.22 0.94 -15.94
N ARG A 221 -2.45 1.63 -17.07
CA ARG A 221 -1.39 2.30 -17.82
C ARG A 221 -0.73 3.41 -17.01
N GLU A 222 -1.53 4.19 -16.29
CA GLU A 222 -1.05 5.25 -15.40
C GLU A 222 -1.14 4.71 -13.97
N THR A 223 0.00 4.51 -13.31
CA THR A 223 0.06 4.09 -11.92
C THR A 223 1.26 4.68 -11.21
N SER A 224 1.11 4.98 -9.91
CA SER A 224 2.23 5.32 -9.04
C SER A 224 2.96 4.10 -8.47
N ASN A 225 2.46 2.90 -8.75
CA ASN A 225 2.99 1.66 -8.18
C ASN A 225 4.31 1.29 -8.88
N PRO A 226 5.25 0.62 -8.18
CA PRO A 226 6.40 0.02 -8.80
C PRO A 226 5.97 -1.15 -9.70
N PRO A 227 6.83 -1.58 -10.64
CA PRO A 227 6.54 -2.68 -11.57
C PRO A 227 6.10 -3.99 -10.90
N GLY A 228 6.43 -4.19 -9.61
CA GLY A 228 6.04 -5.34 -8.83
C GLY A 228 4.56 -5.40 -8.40
N ALA A 229 3.74 -4.36 -8.52
CA ALA A 229 2.34 -4.40 -8.05
C ALA A 229 1.37 -5.05 -9.08
N THR A 230 1.57 -6.33 -9.35
CA THR A 230 0.95 -7.07 -10.48
C THR A 230 -0.24 -7.96 -10.09
N ALA A 231 -0.81 -7.78 -8.90
CA ALA A 231 -1.96 -8.56 -8.40
C ALA A 231 -1.69 -10.07 -8.25
N ASP A 232 -0.43 -10.50 -8.09
CA ASP A 232 -0.07 -11.92 -8.05
C ASP A 232 -0.81 -12.67 -6.94
N GLY A 233 -0.88 -12.07 -5.74
CA GLY A 233 -1.59 -12.61 -4.58
C GLY A 233 -3.09 -12.76 -4.80
N LEU A 234 -3.74 -11.72 -5.33
CA LEU A 234 -5.16 -11.78 -5.67
C LEU A 234 -5.43 -12.89 -6.68
N ALA A 235 -4.59 -13.01 -7.71
CA ALA A 235 -4.75 -14.00 -8.74
C ALA A 235 -4.60 -15.44 -8.21
N MET A 236 -3.62 -15.70 -7.34
CA MET A 236 -3.45 -17.03 -6.75
C MET A 236 -4.48 -17.36 -5.67
N ALA A 237 -4.95 -16.36 -4.90
CA ALA A 237 -6.06 -16.50 -3.97
C ALA A 237 -7.35 -16.88 -4.73
N PHE A 238 -7.69 -16.15 -5.80
CA PHE A 238 -8.83 -16.45 -6.66
C PHE A 238 -8.77 -17.87 -7.22
N ARG A 239 -7.63 -18.27 -7.79
CA ARG A 239 -7.46 -19.64 -8.31
C ARG A 239 -7.60 -20.70 -7.22
N ALA A 240 -7.23 -20.39 -5.99
CA ALA A 240 -7.39 -21.27 -4.83
C ALA A 240 -8.83 -21.33 -4.28
N GLY A 241 -9.76 -20.54 -4.83
CA GLY A 241 -11.15 -20.48 -4.40
C GLY A 241 -11.39 -19.54 -3.22
N VAL A 242 -10.46 -18.62 -2.94
CA VAL A 242 -10.66 -17.55 -1.96
C VAL A 242 -11.70 -16.56 -2.51
N VAL A 243 -12.64 -16.14 -1.66
CA VAL A 243 -13.59 -15.07 -1.97
C VAL A 243 -12.82 -13.75 -2.06
N LEU A 244 -12.92 -13.07 -3.19
CA LEU A 244 -12.43 -11.71 -3.35
C LEU A 244 -13.61 -10.74 -3.26
N ALA A 245 -13.36 -9.56 -2.71
CA ALA A 245 -14.36 -8.50 -2.54
C ALA A 245 -13.82 -7.16 -3.08
N ASP A 246 -14.75 -6.31 -3.53
CA ASP A 246 -14.54 -4.90 -3.89
C ASP A 246 -13.41 -4.62 -4.88
N LEU A 247 -13.13 -5.56 -5.79
CA LEU A 247 -12.04 -5.44 -6.78
C LEU A 247 -12.27 -4.31 -7.80
N GLU A 248 -13.49 -3.81 -7.90
CA GLU A 248 -13.83 -2.59 -8.65
C GLU A 248 -13.29 -1.32 -7.98
N MET A 249 -12.95 -1.37 -6.69
CA MET A 249 -12.49 -0.22 -5.90
C MET A 249 -10.96 -0.05 -6.02
N MET A 250 -10.52 0.47 -7.17
CA MET A 250 -9.17 0.98 -7.34
C MET A 250 -9.15 2.49 -7.06
N GLN A 251 -8.38 2.90 -6.05
CA GLN A 251 -8.17 4.31 -5.76
C GLN A 251 -7.19 4.92 -6.78
N PHE A 252 -7.58 6.06 -7.33
CA PHE A 252 -6.70 6.90 -8.13
C PHE A 252 -6.17 8.03 -7.26
N HIS A 253 -4.85 8.17 -7.17
CA HIS A 253 -4.25 9.32 -6.52
C HIS A 253 -4.36 10.54 -7.44
N PRO A 254 -4.85 11.70 -6.96
CA PRO A 254 -5.08 12.87 -7.81
C PRO A 254 -3.79 13.44 -8.43
N THR A 255 -2.69 13.40 -7.67
CA THR A 255 -1.44 14.07 -8.02
C THR A 255 -0.29 13.08 -8.22
N THR A 256 -0.10 12.62 -9.46
CA THR A 256 1.17 12.01 -9.88
C THR A 256 1.87 12.89 -10.89
N LEU A 257 3.20 13.04 -10.76
CA LEU A 257 4.03 13.83 -11.65
C LEU A 257 3.87 13.32 -13.09
N TYR A 258 3.41 14.21 -13.97
CA TYR A 258 3.14 13.89 -15.36
C TYR A 258 4.25 14.45 -16.26
N ILE A 259 5.17 13.58 -16.65
CA ILE A 259 6.18 13.85 -17.67
C ILE A 259 5.97 12.88 -18.83
N ALA A 260 5.80 13.42 -20.04
CA ALA A 260 5.58 12.62 -21.24
C ALA A 260 6.76 11.64 -21.45
N GLY A 261 6.46 10.35 -21.58
CA GLY A 261 7.48 9.30 -21.78
C GLY A 261 8.27 8.87 -20.54
N SER A 262 7.99 9.45 -19.36
CA SER A 262 8.62 9.04 -18.09
C SER A 262 7.67 8.22 -17.21
N THR A 263 8.20 7.62 -16.15
CA THR A 263 7.43 6.97 -15.07
C THR A 263 6.61 8.00 -14.30
N ARG A 264 5.46 7.59 -13.76
CA ARG A 264 4.64 8.43 -12.89
C ARG A 264 5.15 8.32 -11.46
N SER A 265 5.68 9.41 -10.93
CA SER A 265 6.08 9.48 -9.52
C SER A 265 4.95 10.13 -8.72
N LEU A 266 4.68 9.62 -7.52
CA LEU A 266 3.71 10.24 -6.62
C LEU A 266 4.18 11.65 -6.22
N VAL A 267 3.25 12.61 -6.20
CA VAL A 267 3.42 13.88 -5.48
C VAL A 267 2.47 13.83 -4.30
N SER A 268 3.02 13.64 -3.10
CA SER A 268 2.27 13.39 -1.86
C SER A 268 1.09 14.34 -1.66
N GLU A 269 0.01 13.79 -1.11
CA GLU A 269 -1.17 14.56 -0.67
C GLU A 269 -0.81 15.60 0.39
N ALA A 270 0.22 15.35 1.20
CA ALA A 270 0.74 16.30 2.16
C ALA A 270 1.13 17.65 1.52
N VAL A 271 1.50 17.69 0.23
CA VAL A 271 1.77 18.94 -0.48
C VAL A 271 0.52 19.82 -0.57
N ARG A 272 -0.67 19.22 -0.80
CA ARG A 272 -1.96 19.93 -0.72
C ARG A 272 -2.31 20.27 0.73
N GLY A 273 -1.93 19.41 1.67
CA GLY A 273 -1.97 19.66 3.12
C GLY A 273 -1.33 20.98 3.55
N GLU A 274 -0.17 21.29 2.96
CA GLU A 274 0.59 22.53 3.19
C GLU A 274 0.06 23.75 2.40
N GLY A 275 -1.04 23.60 1.64
CA GLY A 275 -1.73 24.71 0.98
C GLY A 275 -1.54 24.82 -0.53
N ALA A 276 -0.97 23.81 -1.19
CA ALA A 276 -0.83 23.82 -2.64
C ALA A 276 -2.18 23.92 -3.39
N TYR A 277 -2.19 24.64 -4.51
CA TYR A 277 -3.39 24.81 -5.35
C TYR A 277 -3.38 23.91 -6.57
N LEU A 278 -4.55 23.44 -6.97
CA LEU A 278 -4.74 22.77 -8.26
C LEU A 278 -5.22 23.79 -9.30
N LEU A 279 -4.42 23.97 -10.35
CA LEU A 279 -4.65 24.89 -11.45
C LEU A 279 -4.84 24.14 -12.77
N ASP A 280 -5.73 24.63 -13.62
CA ASP A 280 -5.84 24.13 -15.00
C ASP A 280 -4.75 24.69 -15.93
N ARG A 281 -4.81 24.34 -17.22
CA ARG A 281 -3.84 24.81 -18.23
C ARG A 281 -3.84 26.32 -18.44
N ASP A 282 -4.92 27.00 -18.09
CA ASP A 282 -5.11 28.44 -18.23
C ASP A 282 -4.78 29.18 -16.92
N GLY A 283 -4.29 28.45 -15.92
CA GLY A 283 -3.89 28.98 -14.62
C GLY A 283 -5.05 29.23 -13.66
N GLN A 284 -6.24 28.69 -13.93
CA GLN A 284 -7.40 28.87 -13.06
C GLN A 284 -7.44 27.83 -11.96
N ARG A 285 -7.62 28.27 -10.71
CA ARG A 285 -7.88 27.38 -9.57
C ARG A 285 -9.32 26.91 -9.65
N PHE A 286 -9.52 25.59 -9.68
CA PHE A 286 -10.85 25.03 -10.00
C PHE A 286 -11.49 24.22 -8.88
N MET A 287 -10.74 23.72 -7.89
CA MET A 287 -11.30 22.77 -6.91
C MET A 287 -12.43 23.33 -6.05
N SER A 288 -12.46 24.64 -5.80
CA SER A 288 -13.55 25.33 -5.10
C SER A 288 -14.89 25.29 -5.84
N GLU A 289 -14.89 24.97 -7.14
CA GLU A 289 -16.11 24.75 -7.92
C GLU A 289 -16.72 23.35 -7.69
N TYR A 290 -15.95 22.40 -7.15
CA TYR A 290 -16.35 20.99 -7.02
C TYR A 290 -16.64 20.58 -5.58
N HIS A 291 -15.90 21.11 -4.61
CA HIS A 291 -16.02 20.69 -3.21
C HIS A 291 -15.62 21.82 -2.25
N GLU A 292 -16.29 21.90 -1.10
CA GLU A 292 -16.03 22.94 -0.10
C GLU A 292 -14.63 22.85 0.51
N MET A 293 -14.11 21.63 0.70
CA MET A 293 -12.73 21.38 1.14
C MET A 293 -11.68 21.65 0.05
N ALA A 294 -12.09 21.99 -1.17
CA ALA A 294 -11.23 22.23 -2.32
C ALA A 294 -10.14 21.15 -2.49
N GLU A 295 -8.84 21.49 -2.47
CA GLU A 295 -7.72 20.57 -2.64
C GLU A 295 -7.59 19.51 -1.53
N LEU A 296 -8.28 19.65 -0.39
CA LEU A 296 -8.31 18.67 0.70
C LEU A 296 -9.56 17.77 0.68
N ALA A 297 -10.38 17.86 -0.37
CA ALA A 297 -11.47 16.92 -0.57
C ALA A 297 -10.95 15.47 -0.73
N PRO A 298 -11.82 14.46 -0.53
CA PRO A 298 -11.46 13.05 -0.73
C PRO A 298 -10.88 12.77 -2.12
N ARG A 299 -9.98 11.78 -2.19
CA ARG A 299 -9.16 11.50 -3.40
C ARG A 299 -9.99 11.20 -4.64
N ASP A 300 -11.11 10.50 -4.49
CA ASP A 300 -12.04 10.21 -5.57
C ASP A 300 -12.66 11.51 -6.13
N VAL A 301 -13.10 12.42 -5.25
CA VAL A 301 -13.64 13.74 -5.64
C VAL A 301 -12.59 14.57 -6.37
N VAL A 302 -11.37 14.69 -5.82
CA VAL A 302 -10.30 15.46 -6.45
C VAL A 302 -9.90 14.85 -7.79
N SER A 303 -9.75 13.52 -7.88
CA SER A 303 -9.39 12.85 -9.13
C SER A 303 -10.45 13.03 -10.21
N GLN A 304 -11.74 12.92 -9.86
CA GLN A 304 -12.85 13.17 -10.79
C GLN A 304 -12.89 14.64 -11.25
N ALA A 305 -12.67 15.59 -10.32
CA ALA A 305 -12.60 17.01 -10.65
C ALA A 305 -11.46 17.32 -11.62
N ILE A 306 -10.28 16.72 -11.42
CA ILE A 306 -9.14 16.84 -12.34
C ILE A 306 -9.50 16.32 -13.73
N LEU A 307 -10.11 15.13 -13.83
CA LEU A 307 -10.50 14.54 -15.12
C LEU A 307 -11.56 15.39 -15.85
N ASP A 308 -12.57 15.89 -15.13
CA ASP A 308 -13.57 16.79 -15.70
C ASP A 308 -12.94 18.11 -16.19
N ARG A 309 -12.04 18.70 -15.40
CA ARG A 309 -11.32 19.93 -15.79
C ARG A 309 -10.41 19.72 -17.00
N MET A 310 -9.71 18.59 -17.06
CA MET A 310 -8.91 18.19 -18.23
C MET A 310 -9.77 18.09 -19.49
N GLY A 311 -10.96 17.49 -19.39
CA GLY A 311 -11.93 17.41 -20.49
C GLY A 311 -12.43 18.78 -20.95
N LYS A 312 -12.76 19.67 -20.01
CA LYS A 312 -13.23 21.04 -20.30
C LYS A 312 -12.17 21.93 -20.96
N THR A 313 -10.89 21.67 -20.68
CA THR A 313 -9.76 22.49 -21.16
C THR A 313 -8.94 21.82 -22.27
N ASP A 314 -9.36 20.65 -22.74
CA ASP A 314 -8.64 19.84 -23.73
C ASP A 314 -7.15 19.68 -23.34
N SER A 315 -6.92 19.25 -22.10
CA SER A 315 -5.58 19.05 -21.51
C SER A 315 -5.38 17.60 -21.07
N ASN A 316 -4.13 17.14 -21.12
CA ASN A 316 -3.72 15.83 -20.62
C ASN A 316 -3.18 15.84 -19.19
N LYS A 317 -3.23 17.00 -18.52
CA LYS A 317 -2.73 17.22 -17.16
C LYS A 317 -3.34 18.48 -16.57
N VAL A 318 -3.23 18.62 -15.27
CA VAL A 318 -3.40 19.88 -14.54
C VAL A 318 -2.07 20.21 -13.85
N PHE A 319 -2.07 21.24 -13.02
CA PHE A 319 -0.87 21.73 -12.37
C PHE A 319 -1.08 21.88 -10.87
N LEU A 320 -0.05 21.53 -10.11
CA LEU A 320 0.05 21.82 -8.69
C LEU A 320 0.93 23.06 -8.49
N ASP A 321 0.39 24.09 -7.84
CA ASP A 321 1.09 25.34 -7.56
C ASP A 321 1.49 25.44 -6.09
N VAL A 322 2.81 25.39 -5.86
CA VAL A 322 3.45 25.48 -4.55
C VAL A 322 4.30 26.74 -4.40
N ARG A 323 4.35 27.60 -5.42
CA ARG A 323 5.31 28.73 -5.49
C ARG A 323 5.14 29.70 -4.32
N HIS A 324 3.90 29.87 -3.87
CA HIS A 324 3.53 30.73 -2.75
C HIS A 324 4.00 30.21 -1.38
N LEU A 325 4.31 28.92 -1.27
CA LEU A 325 4.86 28.31 -0.05
C LEU A 325 6.34 28.66 0.17
N GLY A 326 7.03 29.08 -0.89
CA GLY A 326 8.46 29.40 -0.88
C GLY A 326 9.34 28.18 -1.15
N GLY A 327 10.30 28.34 -2.07
CA GLY A 327 11.16 27.24 -2.52
C GLY A 327 11.99 26.57 -1.42
N GLU A 328 12.52 27.35 -0.48
CA GLU A 328 13.30 26.81 0.64
C GLU A 328 12.45 25.96 1.59
N PHE A 329 11.22 26.40 1.86
CA PHE A 329 10.27 25.62 2.65
C PHE A 329 9.94 24.31 1.95
N PHE A 330 9.57 24.37 0.67
CA PHE A 330 9.21 23.20 -0.12
C PHE A 330 10.35 22.17 -0.19
N ALA A 331 11.56 22.60 -0.52
CA ALA A 331 12.72 21.71 -0.64
C ALA A 331 13.13 21.08 0.70
N ARG A 332 12.88 21.76 1.82
CA ARG A 332 13.13 21.20 3.15
C ARG A 332 12.03 20.22 3.57
N ARG A 333 10.77 20.55 3.30
CA ARG A 333 9.59 19.77 3.71
C ARG A 333 9.38 18.53 2.85
N PHE A 334 9.63 18.65 1.54
CA PHE A 334 9.42 17.63 0.52
C PHE A 334 10.70 17.39 -0.31
N PRO A 335 11.81 16.98 0.33
CA PRO A 335 13.11 16.88 -0.33
C PRO A 335 13.12 15.87 -1.49
N TYR A 336 12.41 14.75 -1.35
CA TYR A 336 12.34 13.76 -2.42
C TYR A 336 11.53 14.28 -3.61
N ILE A 337 10.37 14.89 -3.38
CA ILE A 337 9.54 15.47 -4.43
C ILE A 337 10.27 16.63 -5.13
N ASP A 338 10.96 17.51 -4.40
CA ASP A 338 11.79 18.58 -4.98
C ASP A 338 12.89 18.01 -5.88
N GLN A 339 13.60 16.96 -5.41
CA GLN A 339 14.61 16.27 -6.20
C GLN A 339 14.00 15.66 -7.49
N GLN A 340 12.83 15.02 -7.40
CA GLN A 340 12.14 14.46 -8.56
C GLN A 340 11.75 15.55 -9.57
N CYS A 341 11.22 16.68 -9.11
CA CYS A 341 10.88 17.80 -9.99
C CYS A 341 12.12 18.36 -10.70
N ARG A 342 13.20 18.61 -9.95
CA ARG A 342 14.45 19.13 -10.50
C ARG A 342 15.12 18.19 -11.50
N ALA A 343 14.96 16.87 -11.33
CA ALA A 343 15.45 15.89 -12.30
C ALA A 343 14.79 16.00 -13.69
N PHE A 344 13.65 16.68 -13.78
CA PHE A 344 12.95 17.00 -15.03
C PHE A 344 12.96 18.51 -15.34
N ASP A 345 13.93 19.25 -14.80
CA ASP A 345 14.10 20.70 -15.00
C ASP A 345 12.87 21.53 -14.57
N ILE A 346 12.13 21.07 -13.56
CA ILE A 346 11.04 21.81 -12.94
C ILE A 346 11.54 22.33 -11.58
N ASP A 347 11.55 23.66 -11.39
CA ASP A 347 11.86 24.28 -10.11
C ASP A 347 10.56 24.62 -9.37
N PRO A 348 10.16 23.88 -8.31
CA PRO A 348 8.89 24.13 -7.60
C PRO A 348 8.76 25.56 -7.04
N ALA A 349 9.87 26.27 -6.86
CA ALA A 349 9.88 27.67 -6.42
C ALA A 349 9.38 28.66 -7.48
N ARG A 350 9.36 28.27 -8.76
CA ARG A 350 9.13 29.16 -9.91
C ARG A 350 8.14 28.60 -10.91
N ASP A 351 8.14 27.29 -11.06
CA ASP A 351 7.38 26.56 -12.05
C ASP A 351 6.17 25.86 -11.42
N LEU A 352 5.20 25.55 -12.28
CA LEU A 352 4.05 24.74 -11.92
C LEU A 352 4.39 23.26 -12.09
N ILE A 353 4.01 22.41 -11.12
CA ILE A 353 4.28 20.97 -11.18
C ILE A 353 3.17 20.30 -12.00
N PRO A 354 3.46 19.68 -13.16
CA PRO A 354 2.45 19.01 -13.97
C PRO A 354 2.00 17.71 -13.29
N VAL A 355 0.69 17.57 -13.07
CA VAL A 355 0.13 16.40 -12.37
C VAL A 355 -1.05 15.79 -13.11
N HIS A 356 -1.24 14.48 -12.89
CA HIS A 356 -2.31 13.69 -13.50
C HIS A 356 -2.78 12.59 -12.53
N PRO A 357 -4.08 12.21 -12.52
CA PRO A 357 -4.56 11.11 -11.70
C PRO A 357 -4.00 9.76 -12.15
N ALA A 358 -3.62 8.88 -11.23
CA ALA A 358 -3.08 7.56 -11.58
C ALA A 358 -3.51 6.50 -10.55
N ALA A 359 -3.63 5.25 -10.99
CA ALA A 359 -3.98 4.13 -10.12
C ALA A 359 -2.94 3.99 -9.00
N HIS A 360 -3.38 3.91 -7.75
CA HIS A 360 -2.52 4.08 -6.59
C HIS A 360 -2.67 2.97 -5.56
N TYR A 361 -3.90 2.66 -5.14
CA TYR A 361 -4.15 1.73 -4.04
C TYR A 361 -5.35 0.85 -4.34
N MET A 362 -5.18 -0.46 -4.21
CA MET A 362 -6.27 -1.41 -4.32
C MET A 362 -7.02 -1.51 -2.98
N ILE A 363 -8.27 -1.02 -2.93
CA ILE A 363 -9.11 -1.05 -1.73
C ILE A 363 -9.68 -2.46 -1.52
N GLY A 364 -10.16 -3.08 -2.60
CA GLY A 364 -10.62 -4.46 -2.58
C GLY A 364 -9.47 -5.47 -2.44
N GLY A 365 -9.82 -6.75 -2.41
CA GLY A 365 -8.81 -7.79 -2.24
C GLY A 365 -9.38 -9.14 -1.84
N ALA A 366 -8.53 -9.98 -1.25
CA ALA A 366 -8.96 -11.21 -0.58
C ALA A 366 -9.82 -10.85 0.64
N ASN A 367 -11.08 -11.28 0.63
CA ASN A 367 -11.99 -11.01 1.75
C ASN A 367 -11.48 -11.73 3.00
N VAL A 368 -11.29 -10.97 4.06
CA VAL A 368 -10.83 -11.48 5.36
C VAL A 368 -11.72 -10.98 6.49
N ASP A 369 -11.76 -11.72 7.59
CA ASP A 369 -12.31 -11.20 8.84
C ASP A 369 -11.30 -10.31 9.58
N ILE A 370 -11.70 -9.82 10.76
CA ILE A 370 -10.89 -8.92 11.61
C ILE A 370 -9.56 -9.56 12.06
N ASP A 371 -9.48 -10.89 12.12
CA ASP A 371 -8.28 -11.66 12.45
C ASP A 371 -7.43 -11.98 11.20
N GLY A 372 -7.85 -11.51 10.02
CA GLY A 372 -7.17 -11.73 8.75
C GLY A 372 -7.46 -13.09 8.12
N CYS A 373 -8.44 -13.87 8.62
CA CYS A 373 -8.74 -15.18 8.08
C CYS A 373 -9.50 -15.07 6.75
N THR A 374 -9.00 -15.74 5.72
CA THR A 374 -9.70 -15.84 4.43
C THR A 374 -10.76 -16.93 4.44
N SER A 375 -11.56 -17.01 3.37
CA SER A 375 -12.49 -18.13 3.16
C SER A 375 -11.80 -19.49 2.91
N LEU A 376 -10.48 -19.53 2.73
CA LEU A 376 -9.69 -20.76 2.60
C LEU A 376 -8.98 -21.06 3.93
N PRO A 377 -9.35 -22.14 4.64
CA PRO A 377 -8.66 -22.54 5.87
C PRO A 377 -7.14 -22.67 5.66
N GLY A 378 -6.35 -22.24 6.65
CA GLY A 378 -4.89 -22.26 6.57
C GLY A 378 -4.26 -21.08 5.81
N LEU A 379 -5.10 -20.15 5.31
CA LEU A 379 -4.66 -18.93 4.63
C LEU A 379 -5.22 -17.69 5.35
N LEU A 380 -4.30 -16.82 5.74
CA LEU A 380 -4.55 -15.46 6.23
C LEU A 380 -4.20 -14.43 5.15
N GLY A 381 -4.74 -13.22 5.24
CA GLY A 381 -4.39 -12.09 4.38
C GLY A 381 -4.24 -10.79 5.18
N CYS A 382 -3.26 -9.96 4.83
CA CYS A 382 -3.07 -8.64 5.44
C CYS A 382 -2.39 -7.64 4.50
N GLY A 383 -2.56 -6.34 4.78
CA GLY A 383 -2.13 -5.25 3.90
C GLY A 383 -3.00 -5.12 2.65
N GLU A 384 -2.52 -4.41 1.63
CA GLU A 384 -3.27 -4.05 0.40
C GLU A 384 -3.81 -5.24 -0.41
N VAL A 385 -3.35 -6.47 -0.14
CA VAL A 385 -3.93 -7.66 -0.80
C VAL A 385 -5.26 -8.10 -0.18
N ALA A 386 -5.59 -7.59 1.01
CA ALA A 386 -6.74 -8.00 1.79
C ALA A 386 -7.85 -6.93 1.78
N CYS A 387 -9.09 -7.38 1.70
CA CYS A 387 -10.28 -6.57 1.90
C CYS A 387 -10.81 -6.87 3.30
N THR A 388 -10.54 -5.96 4.24
CA THR A 388 -10.92 -6.08 5.65
C THR A 388 -12.20 -5.35 6.00
N GLY A 389 -12.66 -4.42 5.16
CA GLY A 389 -13.71 -3.44 5.49
C GLY A 389 -13.18 -2.15 6.12
N LEU A 390 -11.86 -1.98 6.30
CA LEU A 390 -11.27 -0.75 6.83
C LEU A 390 -11.45 0.46 5.90
N HIS A 391 -11.44 0.24 4.58
CA HIS A 391 -11.29 1.26 3.55
C HIS A 391 -12.54 1.43 2.69
#